data_AF-A0A955RIB8-F1
#
_entry.id   AF-A0A955RIB8-F1
#
_cell.length_a   1.000
_cell.length_b   1.000
_cell.length_c   1.000
_cell.angle_alpha   90.00
_cell.angle_beta   90.00
_cell.angle_gamma   90.00
#
_symmetry.space_group_name_H-M   'P 1'
#
loop_
_entity.id
_entity.type
_entity.pdbx_description
1 polymer ?
#
loop_
_entity_poly.entity_id
_entity_poly.type
_entity_poly.pdbx_seq_one_letter_code
_entity_poly.pdbx_strand_id
1 'polypeptide(L)'
;MKHSAITKHIVTAGDYAIVPKDRELFSCPTCSKGIQKYFWNGAPGQLVAFTISATTLLPISVDATNIASVTGDLYIGVFVDTDGDGAADNVRLLAGEKFDHCLVDETKVSSPTCGQPQILATYLECVKCWETYTVNFRYTDNFLKSWAQRRDDYEEVTVAYSPQCHSCDDCEPAVNKREVICNLVDLLNHEFDTSINGVAYPDRIGVTLPKPYRAVVLHNNWYSFCLSPTAGACVCDECNILDGIVSATIGGEEVTFSGNLNPADDQQTFVAQLENIAWQIECGFTEHIGPHAGFAFVTGGGPDSCCPVMLHVVTCDDDFVLTDVNGAMDVCSSAITPFPDFPANVTCVDCVSAAPDPYTPDNGLAVIIDQPKHACDCFVTKPESYPIRNGELTFIKDVGQYSPTIKATELLAPIIPENYGSWIQYLEYSQETGGRGRNYRDVNARQGWLGLPDSQSRARNAVSHATCNRSYCTYYFGHHMNRKSTTLSPAFNELKSFVHIPSTDTTTIASWETFYDALLTKSSGVCTVLGSTTCSV
;
A
#
# COMPACT_ATOMS: atom_id res chain seq x y z
N MET A 1 11.93 -4.52 -33.49
CA MET A 1 12.15 -4.32 -32.04
C MET A 1 11.35 -3.08 -31.65
N LYS A 2 10.35 -3.18 -30.78
CA LYS A 2 9.73 -1.98 -30.20
C LYS A 2 10.82 -1.30 -29.37
N HIS A 3 11.16 -0.05 -29.68
CA HIS A 3 11.98 0.75 -28.77
C HIS A 3 11.19 0.86 -27.46
N SER A 4 11.80 0.50 -26.34
CA SER A 4 11.22 0.71 -25.02
C SER A 4 11.01 2.22 -24.82
N ALA A 5 9.85 2.61 -24.31
CA ALA A 5 9.57 4.01 -24.00
C ALA A 5 10.57 4.50 -22.94
N ILE A 6 11.14 5.69 -23.17
CA ILE A 6 12.08 6.30 -22.23
C ILE A 6 11.25 6.79 -21.04
N THR A 7 11.55 6.27 -19.85
CA THR A 7 10.82 6.63 -18.63
C THR A 7 11.69 7.53 -17.74
N LYS A 8 11.11 8.64 -17.25
CA LYS A 8 11.79 9.63 -16.42
C LYS A 8 10.91 10.01 -15.23
N HIS A 9 11.53 10.03 -14.05
CA HIS A 9 10.88 10.41 -12.80
C HIS A 9 11.61 11.64 -12.24
N ILE A 10 10.83 12.58 -11.70
CA ILE A 10 11.32 13.64 -10.81
C ILE A 10 10.47 13.61 -9.54
N VAL A 11 11.11 13.91 -8.42
CA VAL A 11 10.48 13.89 -7.10
C VAL A 11 10.77 15.24 -6.45
N THR A 12 9.77 15.85 -5.83
CA THR A 12 9.95 17.10 -5.09
C THR A 12 10.37 16.84 -3.65
N ALA A 13 10.99 17.84 -3.03
CA ALA A 13 11.24 17.86 -1.60
C ALA A 13 10.96 19.25 -1.03
N GLY A 14 10.23 19.27 0.09
CA GLY A 14 9.83 20.48 0.79
C GLY A 14 8.57 21.09 0.20
N ASP A 15 7.79 21.73 1.07
CA ASP A 15 6.53 22.37 0.72
C ASP A 15 6.76 23.76 0.09
N TYR A 16 7.27 23.78 -1.14
CA TYR A 16 7.59 24.97 -1.90
C TYR A 16 6.69 25.11 -3.13
N ALA A 17 6.10 26.30 -3.29
CA ALA A 17 5.46 26.65 -4.56
C ALA A 17 6.46 26.58 -5.74
N ILE A 18 5.96 26.26 -6.93
CA ILE A 18 6.73 26.38 -8.18
C ILE A 18 7.38 27.77 -8.28
N VAL A 19 8.61 27.84 -8.80
CA VAL A 19 9.32 29.12 -8.95
C VAL A 19 8.43 30.13 -9.70
N PRO A 20 8.17 31.32 -9.12
CA PRO A 20 7.32 32.31 -9.75
C PRO A 20 7.97 32.83 -11.03
N LYS A 21 7.17 33.32 -11.98
CA LYS A 21 7.63 33.80 -13.29
C LYS A 21 8.71 34.88 -13.23
N ASP A 22 9.38 35.05 -14.36
CA ASP A 22 10.28 36.17 -14.67
C ASP A 22 11.48 36.30 -13.72
N ARG A 23 11.82 35.21 -13.01
CA ARG A 23 13.05 35.12 -12.22
C ARG A 23 14.18 34.56 -13.08
N GLU A 24 15.31 35.26 -13.03
CA GLU A 24 16.56 34.74 -13.56
C GLU A 24 17.01 33.56 -12.70
N LEU A 25 17.20 32.41 -13.33
CA LEU A 25 17.46 31.17 -12.62
C LEU A 25 18.92 30.94 -12.27
N PHE A 26 19.85 31.63 -12.91
CA PHE A 26 21.23 31.74 -12.45
C PHE A 26 21.84 33.03 -13.00
N SER A 27 22.83 33.57 -12.27
CA SER A 27 23.63 34.71 -12.73
C SER A 27 25.03 34.22 -13.09
N CYS A 28 25.57 34.62 -14.24
CA CYS A 28 26.98 34.43 -14.55
C CYS A 28 27.81 35.48 -13.79
N PRO A 29 28.63 35.10 -12.79
CA PRO A 29 29.54 36.03 -12.16
C PRO A 29 30.52 36.56 -13.22
N THR A 30 30.67 37.88 -13.30
CA THR A 30 31.48 38.57 -14.32
C THR A 30 32.99 38.51 -14.05
N CYS A 31 33.42 37.86 -12.96
CA CYS A 31 34.81 37.80 -12.54
C CYS A 31 35.55 36.59 -13.14
N SER A 32 36.61 36.86 -13.89
CA SER A 32 37.40 35.89 -14.68
C SER A 32 38.31 34.94 -13.88
N LYS A 33 38.11 34.80 -12.55
CA LYS A 33 38.95 33.94 -11.71
C LYS A 33 38.31 32.56 -11.55
N GLY A 34 38.80 31.61 -12.36
CA GLY A 34 38.60 30.16 -12.19
C GLY A 34 37.27 29.60 -12.71
N ILE A 35 37.17 28.27 -12.72
CA ILE A 35 35.91 27.54 -12.94
C ILE A 35 35.08 27.73 -11.68
N GLN A 36 34.06 28.59 -11.73
CA GLN A 36 33.14 28.80 -10.61
C GLN A 36 31.97 27.83 -10.70
N LYS A 37 31.58 27.25 -9.56
CA LYS A 37 30.36 26.44 -9.45
C LYS A 37 29.16 27.34 -9.74
N TYR A 38 28.28 26.89 -10.64
CA TYR A 38 27.06 27.62 -10.95
C TYR A 38 25.98 27.22 -9.95
N PHE A 39 25.42 28.22 -9.26
CA PHE A 39 24.27 28.02 -8.39
C PHE A 39 23.00 28.45 -9.11
N TRP A 40 21.95 27.68 -8.88
CA TRP A 40 20.62 28.00 -9.32
C TRP A 40 19.86 28.72 -8.21
N ASN A 41 19.05 29.71 -8.61
CA ASN A 41 18.22 30.49 -7.72
C ASN A 41 16.94 29.72 -7.35
N GLY A 42 17.10 28.68 -6.54
CA GLY A 42 16.00 27.87 -5.99
C GLY A 42 16.47 26.92 -4.90
N ALA A 43 15.51 26.42 -4.11
CA ALA A 43 15.80 25.42 -3.08
C ALA A 43 15.91 24.02 -3.69
N PRO A 44 16.84 23.15 -3.26
CA PRO A 44 16.84 21.74 -3.66
C PRO A 44 15.46 21.10 -3.39
N GLY A 45 14.91 20.40 -4.38
CA GLY A 45 13.57 19.79 -4.27
C GLY A 45 12.41 20.66 -4.76
N GLN A 46 12.62 21.96 -4.98
CA GLN A 46 11.59 22.86 -5.51
C GLN A 46 11.39 22.67 -7.02
N LEU A 47 10.13 22.65 -7.46
CA LEU A 47 9.74 22.59 -8.87
C LEU A 47 10.07 23.89 -9.60
N VAL A 48 10.54 23.75 -10.84
CA VAL A 48 10.83 24.87 -11.72
C VAL A 48 10.40 24.56 -13.15
N ALA A 49 9.71 25.51 -13.76
CA ALA A 49 9.54 25.56 -15.21
C ALA A 49 10.26 26.80 -15.74
N PHE A 50 10.89 26.70 -16.91
CA PHE A 50 11.61 27.82 -17.51
C PHE A 50 11.71 27.72 -19.02
N THR A 51 12.01 28.85 -19.65
CA THR A 51 12.32 28.96 -21.07
C THR A 51 13.68 29.63 -21.24
N ILE A 52 14.35 29.34 -22.36
CA ILE A 52 15.61 29.99 -22.74
C ILE A 52 15.34 30.84 -23.97
N SER A 53 15.46 32.16 -23.82
CA SER A 53 15.33 33.07 -24.97
C SER A 53 16.59 33.00 -25.84
N ALA A 54 16.40 33.04 -27.16
CA ALA A 54 17.48 33.15 -28.13
C ALA A 54 18.32 34.44 -27.95
N THR A 55 17.79 35.47 -27.29
CA THR A 55 18.45 36.78 -27.13
C THR A 55 19.31 36.90 -25.87
N THR A 56 18.87 36.35 -24.74
CA THR A 56 19.55 36.53 -23.44
C THR A 56 20.39 35.33 -23.03
N LEU A 57 20.15 34.14 -23.61
CA LEU A 57 20.77 32.84 -23.24
C LEU A 57 20.63 32.45 -21.76
N LEU A 58 20.02 33.31 -20.93
CA LEU A 58 19.72 33.06 -19.53
C LEU A 58 18.34 32.41 -19.40
N PRO A 59 18.20 31.35 -18.59
CA PRO A 59 16.90 30.75 -18.30
C PRO A 59 16.07 31.67 -17.42
N ILE A 60 14.84 31.91 -17.84
CA ILE A 60 13.85 32.71 -17.13
C ILE A 60 12.70 31.78 -16.72
N SER A 61 12.28 31.86 -15.46
CA SER A 61 11.20 31.03 -14.92
C SER A 61 9.85 31.33 -15.57
N VAL A 62 9.03 30.28 -15.64
CA VAL A 62 7.68 30.25 -16.17
C VAL A 62 6.77 29.69 -15.08
N ASP A 63 5.60 30.32 -14.89
CA ASP A 63 4.54 29.86 -13.99
C ASP A 63 3.20 29.75 -14.74
N ALA A 64 2.14 29.43 -14.01
CA ALA A 64 0.79 29.27 -14.56
C ALA A 64 0.28 30.52 -15.29
N THR A 65 0.74 31.72 -14.91
CA THR A 65 0.22 32.99 -15.43
C THR A 65 0.86 33.41 -16.75
N ASN A 66 2.09 32.98 -17.03
CA ASN A 66 2.81 33.34 -18.26
C ASN A 66 3.04 32.17 -19.22
N ILE A 67 2.75 30.92 -18.83
CA ILE A 67 2.96 29.74 -19.69
C ILE A 67 2.27 29.85 -21.06
N ALA A 68 1.07 30.42 -21.11
CA ALA A 68 0.31 30.64 -22.35
C ALA A 68 1.05 31.53 -23.36
N SER A 69 1.90 32.45 -22.87
CA SER A 69 2.68 33.37 -23.71
C SER A 69 4.05 32.82 -24.15
N VAL A 70 4.47 31.67 -23.62
CA VAL A 70 5.78 31.07 -23.95
C VAL A 70 5.74 30.52 -25.38
N THR A 71 6.54 31.09 -26.27
CA THR A 71 6.66 30.65 -27.68
C THR A 71 7.88 29.77 -27.95
N GLY A 72 8.78 29.61 -26.97
CA GLY A 72 10.03 28.83 -27.08
C GLY A 72 9.93 27.43 -26.45
N ASP A 73 11.08 26.75 -26.39
CA ASP A 73 11.22 25.46 -25.71
C ASP A 73 10.91 25.62 -24.21
N LEU A 74 10.03 24.75 -23.68
CA LEU A 74 9.71 24.70 -22.27
C LEU A 74 10.55 23.62 -21.59
N TYR A 75 11.08 23.95 -20.42
CA TYR A 75 11.84 23.05 -19.57
C TYR A 75 11.12 22.94 -18.24
N ILE A 76 10.82 21.72 -17.80
CA ILE A 76 10.20 21.46 -16.48
C ILE A 76 11.15 20.53 -15.74
N GLY A 77 11.39 20.78 -14.45
CA GLY A 77 12.26 19.94 -13.63
C GLY A 77 12.20 20.29 -12.15
N VAL A 78 13.11 19.68 -11.40
CA VAL A 78 13.32 19.95 -9.98
C VAL A 78 14.76 20.38 -9.75
N PHE A 79 14.97 21.33 -8.84
CA PHE A 79 16.32 21.67 -8.41
C PHE A 79 16.95 20.51 -7.65
N VAL A 80 18.23 20.27 -7.92
CA VAL A 80 19.03 19.25 -7.24
C VAL A 80 20.33 19.88 -6.76
N ASP A 81 20.77 19.40 -5.60
CA ASP A 81 22.09 19.66 -5.04
C ASP A 81 22.93 18.40 -5.28
N THR A 82 23.93 18.49 -6.16
CA THR A 82 24.73 17.33 -6.54
C THR A 82 25.92 17.04 -5.63
N ASP A 83 26.29 17.95 -4.73
CA ASP A 83 27.42 17.77 -3.82
C ASP A 83 27.07 17.85 -2.32
N GLY A 84 25.82 18.15 -1.99
CA GLY A 84 25.29 18.11 -0.63
C GLY A 84 25.64 19.35 0.19
N ASP A 85 25.93 20.49 -0.44
CA ASP A 85 26.23 21.75 0.24
C ASP A 85 24.98 22.57 0.66
N GLY A 86 23.79 22.07 0.32
CA GLY A 86 22.49 22.67 0.62
C GLY A 86 22.02 23.68 -0.43
N ALA A 87 22.79 23.93 -1.49
CA ALA A 87 22.42 24.84 -2.56
C ALA A 87 22.19 24.08 -3.88
N ALA A 88 21.14 24.49 -4.62
CA ALA A 88 20.87 23.91 -5.92
C ALA A 88 21.98 24.29 -6.91
N ASP A 89 22.59 23.30 -7.55
CA ASP A 89 23.64 23.49 -8.55
C ASP A 89 23.25 22.92 -9.92
N ASN A 90 22.11 22.23 -10.00
CA ASN A 90 21.55 21.75 -11.24
C ASN A 90 20.02 21.67 -11.22
N VAL A 91 19.46 21.41 -12.41
CA VAL A 91 18.04 21.07 -12.57
C VAL A 91 17.93 19.69 -13.21
N ARG A 92 17.20 18.79 -12.55
CA ARG A 92 16.84 17.48 -13.07
C ARG A 92 15.56 17.61 -13.87
N LEU A 93 15.67 17.48 -15.19
CA LEU A 93 14.57 17.76 -16.12
C LEU A 93 13.60 16.57 -16.26
N LEU A 94 12.32 16.87 -16.43
CA LEU A 94 11.22 15.92 -16.56
C LEU A 94 11.32 15.08 -17.85
N ALA A 95 11.61 15.72 -19.00
CA ALA A 95 11.70 15.09 -20.32
C ALA A 95 13.15 14.89 -20.83
N GLY A 96 14.13 14.90 -19.92
CA GLY A 96 15.56 14.77 -20.24
C GLY A 96 16.21 16.04 -20.81
N GLU A 97 15.55 16.70 -21.76
CA GLU A 97 15.97 17.99 -22.33
C GLU A 97 14.80 18.96 -22.50
N LYS A 98 14.01 18.87 -23.58
CA LYS A 98 12.92 19.81 -23.85
C LYS A 98 11.55 19.16 -23.72
N PHE A 99 10.59 19.93 -23.22
CA PHE A 99 9.19 19.55 -23.10
C PHE A 99 8.38 20.33 -24.13
N ASP A 100 7.81 19.64 -25.12
CA ASP A 100 6.92 20.26 -26.09
C ASP A 100 5.48 20.03 -25.66
N HIS A 101 4.81 21.11 -25.25
CA HIS A 101 3.41 21.10 -24.82
C HIS A 101 2.45 20.55 -25.88
N CYS A 102 2.80 20.62 -27.16
CA CYS A 102 1.97 20.10 -28.25
C CYS A 102 2.18 18.61 -28.55
N LEU A 103 3.14 17.97 -27.88
CA LEU A 103 3.42 16.55 -28.04
C LEU A 103 2.96 15.73 -26.83
N VAL A 104 2.07 16.28 -25.98
CA VAL A 104 1.46 15.57 -24.86
C VAL A 104 0.22 14.85 -25.37
N ASP A 105 0.23 13.52 -25.29
CA ASP A 105 -0.83 12.65 -25.81
C ASP A 105 -1.75 12.14 -24.70
N GLU A 106 -1.20 11.96 -23.50
CA GLU A 106 -1.91 11.38 -22.37
C GLU A 106 -1.43 12.03 -21.08
N THR A 107 -2.37 12.25 -20.16
CA THR A 107 -2.03 12.60 -18.79
C THR A 107 -2.89 11.85 -17.79
N LYS A 108 -2.31 11.50 -16.64
CA LYS A 108 -2.99 10.82 -15.54
C LYS A 108 -2.50 11.36 -14.22
N VAL A 109 -3.39 11.56 -13.26
CA VAL A 109 -3.04 11.82 -11.87
C VAL A 109 -3.48 10.63 -11.03
N SER A 110 -2.61 10.17 -10.14
CA SER A 110 -2.94 9.14 -9.15
C SER A 110 -2.61 9.64 -7.74
N SER A 111 -3.60 9.53 -6.86
CA SER A 111 -3.43 9.71 -5.42
C SER A 111 -2.70 8.50 -4.82
N PRO A 112 -2.06 8.65 -3.66
CA PRO A 112 -1.58 7.50 -2.93
C PRO A 112 -2.75 6.61 -2.49
N THR A 113 -2.54 5.30 -2.59
CA THR A 113 -3.53 4.31 -2.17
C THR A 113 -2.87 3.40 -1.14
N CYS A 114 -3.48 3.28 0.03
CA CYS A 114 -3.03 2.34 1.06
C CYS A 114 -3.47 0.91 0.71
N GLY A 115 -2.64 -0.07 1.10
CA GLY A 115 -2.99 -1.47 0.94
C GLY A 115 -4.17 -1.85 1.83
N GLN A 116 -5.10 -2.63 1.29
CA GLN A 116 -6.23 -3.17 2.06
C GLN A 116 -6.11 -4.69 2.13
N PRO A 117 -6.32 -5.32 3.32
CA PRO A 117 -6.33 -6.77 3.45
C PRO A 117 -7.48 -7.41 2.66
N GLN A 118 -7.37 -8.71 2.43
CA GLN A 118 -8.49 -9.52 1.95
C GLN A 118 -9.12 -10.26 3.13
N ILE A 119 -10.46 -10.26 3.21
CA ILE A 119 -11.20 -11.05 4.18
C ILE A 119 -12.16 -11.96 3.42
N LEU A 120 -11.87 -13.25 3.46
CA LEU A 120 -12.68 -14.29 2.85
C LEU A 120 -13.52 -14.97 3.92
N ALA A 121 -14.82 -15.11 3.69
CA ALA A 121 -15.72 -15.78 4.61
C ALA A 121 -16.44 -16.95 3.94
N THR A 122 -16.71 -17.98 4.74
CA THR A 122 -17.41 -19.19 4.34
C THR A 122 -18.39 -19.61 5.41
N TYR A 123 -19.55 -20.10 4.97
CA TYR A 123 -20.66 -20.43 5.84
C TYR A 123 -21.13 -21.86 5.59
N LEU A 124 -21.27 -22.61 6.68
CA LEU A 124 -21.80 -23.97 6.66
C LEU A 124 -23.31 -23.94 6.87
N GLU A 125 -24.09 -24.34 5.86
CA GLU A 125 -25.55 -24.38 5.97
C GLU A 125 -26.02 -25.49 6.90
N CYS A 126 -25.45 -26.70 6.76
CA CYS A 126 -25.81 -27.88 7.53
C CYS A 126 -24.57 -28.71 7.88
N VAL A 127 -24.58 -29.34 9.06
CA VAL A 127 -23.58 -30.31 9.48
C VAL A 127 -24.22 -31.67 9.77
N LYS A 128 -23.48 -32.75 9.53
CA LYS A 128 -23.89 -34.12 9.80
C LYS A 128 -22.75 -34.88 10.47
N CYS A 129 -23.16 -35.85 11.29
CA CYS A 129 -22.25 -36.80 11.90
C CYS A 129 -21.49 -37.61 10.85
N TRP A 130 -20.22 -37.90 11.15
CA TRP A 130 -19.36 -38.75 10.31
C TRP A 130 -19.10 -38.23 8.90
N GLU A 131 -19.53 -37.00 8.58
CA GLU A 131 -19.11 -36.31 7.36
C GLU A 131 -17.77 -35.61 7.61
N THR A 132 -16.87 -35.67 6.64
CA THR A 132 -15.58 -34.98 6.72
C THR A 132 -15.70 -33.63 6.04
N TYR A 133 -15.49 -32.56 6.80
CA TYR A 133 -15.45 -31.19 6.31
C TYR A 133 -14.00 -30.85 6.01
N THR A 134 -13.70 -30.59 4.74
CA THR A 134 -12.34 -30.22 4.31
C THR A 134 -12.33 -28.77 3.86
N VAL A 135 -11.39 -27.99 4.40
CA VAL A 135 -11.14 -26.61 3.99
C VAL A 135 -9.79 -26.56 3.30
N ASN A 136 -9.79 -25.95 2.13
CA ASN A 136 -8.59 -25.71 1.34
C ASN A 136 -8.42 -24.20 1.18
N PHE A 137 -7.34 -23.70 1.76
CA PHE A 137 -6.95 -22.30 1.67
C PHE A 137 -5.70 -22.18 0.81
N ARG A 138 -5.80 -21.36 -0.24
CA ARG A 138 -4.68 -21.05 -1.13
C ARG A 138 -4.36 -19.58 -0.99
N TYR A 139 -3.08 -19.23 -0.88
CA TYR A 139 -2.67 -17.84 -0.86
C TYR A 139 -1.45 -17.60 -1.75
N THR A 140 -1.36 -16.39 -2.28
CA THR A 140 -0.22 -15.93 -3.08
C THR A 140 0.46 -14.75 -2.41
N ASP A 141 1.78 -14.73 -2.49
CA ASP A 141 2.63 -13.67 -1.95
C ASP A 141 3.81 -13.45 -2.92
N ASN A 142 4.43 -12.27 -2.84
CA ASN A 142 5.61 -11.93 -3.62
C ASN A 142 6.77 -12.92 -3.34
N PHE A 143 6.93 -13.36 -2.10
CA PHE A 143 7.94 -14.37 -1.75
C PHE A 143 7.71 -15.65 -2.56
N LEU A 144 6.49 -16.19 -2.58
CA LEU A 144 6.15 -17.41 -3.32
C LEU A 144 6.40 -17.26 -4.83
N LYS A 145 5.95 -16.15 -5.42
CA LYS A 145 6.13 -15.85 -6.85
C LYS A 145 7.60 -15.66 -7.24
N SER A 146 8.44 -15.14 -6.34
CA SER A 146 9.85 -14.93 -6.64
C SER A 146 10.65 -16.23 -6.88
N TRP A 147 10.14 -17.38 -6.43
CA TRP A 147 10.74 -18.71 -6.61
C TRP A 147 10.01 -19.60 -7.63
N ALA A 148 9.06 -19.04 -8.39
CA ALA A 148 8.09 -19.77 -9.23
C ALA A 148 8.68 -20.67 -10.33
N GLN A 149 9.98 -20.56 -10.67
CA GLN A 149 10.60 -21.55 -11.57
C GLN A 149 10.64 -22.97 -10.99
N ARG A 150 10.42 -23.16 -9.68
CA ARG A 150 10.41 -24.48 -9.01
C ARG A 150 9.25 -24.71 -8.04
N ARG A 151 8.37 -23.74 -7.81
CA ARG A 151 7.20 -23.83 -6.91
C ARG A 151 5.97 -23.30 -7.62
N ASP A 152 4.80 -23.79 -7.23
CA ASP A 152 3.53 -23.19 -7.63
C ASP A 152 3.47 -21.73 -7.14
N ASP A 153 2.78 -20.85 -7.88
CA ASP A 153 2.64 -19.42 -7.57
C ASP A 153 1.85 -19.14 -6.26
N TYR A 154 1.46 -20.20 -5.55
CA TYR A 154 0.65 -20.21 -4.35
C TYR A 154 1.16 -21.24 -3.34
N GLU A 155 0.80 -21.04 -2.08
CA GLU A 155 0.88 -22.05 -1.04
C GLU A 155 -0.53 -22.53 -0.69
N GLU A 156 -0.67 -23.82 -0.48
CA GLU A 156 -1.95 -24.48 -0.26
C GLU A 156 -1.95 -25.17 1.10
N VAL A 157 -2.97 -24.85 1.91
CA VAL A 157 -3.19 -25.42 3.23
C VAL A 157 -4.54 -26.11 3.24
N THR A 158 -4.50 -27.43 3.37
CA THR A 158 -5.69 -28.27 3.43
C THR A 158 -5.84 -28.83 4.82
N VAL A 159 -6.98 -28.59 5.44
CA VAL A 159 -7.35 -29.15 6.74
C VAL A 159 -8.66 -29.90 6.64
N ALA A 160 -8.84 -30.92 7.47
CA ALA A 160 -10.07 -31.69 7.50
C ALA A 160 -10.47 -32.01 8.94
N TYR A 161 -11.77 -31.94 9.23
CA TYR A 161 -12.35 -32.30 10.52
C TYR A 161 -13.60 -33.16 10.33
N SER A 162 -13.75 -34.17 11.17
CA SER A 162 -14.89 -35.10 11.16
C SER A 162 -15.48 -35.19 12.58
N PRO A 163 -16.67 -34.61 12.83
CA PRO A 163 -17.29 -34.66 14.16
C PRO A 163 -17.69 -36.10 14.51
N GLN A 164 -17.33 -36.53 15.72
CA GLN A 164 -17.70 -37.85 16.26
C GLN A 164 -18.92 -37.72 17.17
N CYS A 165 -20.05 -38.30 16.76
CA CYS A 165 -21.33 -38.10 17.44
C CYS A 165 -21.68 -39.12 18.53
N HIS A 166 -20.77 -40.01 18.90
CA HIS A 166 -21.03 -41.00 19.95
C HIS A 166 -20.09 -40.79 21.13
N SER A 167 -20.63 -40.19 22.19
CA SER A 167 -20.08 -40.31 23.55
C SER A 167 -20.82 -41.37 24.38
N CYS A 168 -22.02 -41.81 23.96
CA CYS A 168 -22.79 -42.89 24.58
C CYS A 168 -23.76 -43.58 23.61
N ASP A 169 -24.12 -44.85 23.83
CA ASP A 169 -24.99 -45.68 22.96
C ASP A 169 -26.45 -45.17 22.89
N ASP A 170 -26.90 -44.38 23.86
CA ASP A 170 -28.29 -43.87 23.98
C ASP A 170 -28.42 -42.35 23.76
N CYS A 171 -27.34 -41.68 23.36
CA CYS A 171 -27.32 -40.23 23.15
C CYS A 171 -27.84 -39.90 21.74
N GLU A 172 -28.76 -38.94 21.59
CA GLU A 172 -29.08 -38.40 20.26
C GLU A 172 -27.83 -37.76 19.64
N PRO A 173 -27.46 -38.12 18.41
CA PRO A 173 -26.28 -37.56 17.75
C PRO A 173 -26.56 -36.11 17.34
N ALA A 174 -26.18 -35.16 18.19
CA ALA A 174 -26.22 -33.73 17.88
C ALA A 174 -24.81 -33.23 17.55
N VAL A 175 -24.60 -32.72 16.34
CA VAL A 175 -23.37 -31.98 15.96
C VAL A 175 -23.64 -30.50 16.06
N ASN A 176 -22.78 -29.77 16.75
CA ASN A 176 -22.81 -28.32 16.75
C ASN A 176 -22.03 -27.78 15.55
N LYS A 177 -22.65 -26.93 14.71
CA LYS A 177 -21.96 -26.24 13.61
C LYS A 177 -20.73 -25.46 14.11
N ARG A 178 -20.86 -24.83 15.28
CA ARG A 178 -19.80 -24.05 15.92
C ARG A 178 -18.60 -24.93 16.29
N GLU A 179 -18.82 -26.17 16.73
CA GLU A 179 -17.74 -27.11 17.03
C GLU A 179 -16.92 -27.43 15.77
N VAL A 180 -17.59 -27.74 14.65
CA VAL A 180 -16.92 -28.02 13.37
C VAL A 180 -16.08 -26.81 12.94
N ILE A 181 -16.64 -25.60 13.04
CA ILE A 181 -15.96 -24.36 12.65
C ILE A 181 -14.76 -24.08 13.56
N CYS A 182 -14.92 -24.13 14.89
CA CYS A 182 -13.82 -23.91 15.83
C CYS A 182 -12.65 -24.87 15.56
N ASN A 183 -12.93 -26.17 15.38
CA ASN A 183 -11.87 -27.14 15.09
C ASN A 183 -11.20 -26.89 13.72
N LEU A 184 -11.95 -26.44 12.70
CA LEU A 184 -11.36 -26.07 11.42
C LEU A 184 -10.47 -24.82 11.51
N VAL A 185 -10.87 -23.81 12.30
CA VAL A 185 -10.06 -22.61 12.60
C VAL A 185 -8.76 -23.01 13.27
N ASP A 186 -8.84 -23.83 14.33
CA ASP A 186 -7.68 -24.30 15.09
C ASP A 186 -6.70 -25.08 14.20
N LEU A 187 -7.22 -25.92 13.28
CA LEU A 187 -6.40 -26.64 12.30
C LEU A 187 -5.71 -25.68 11.31
N LEU A 188 -6.42 -24.68 10.80
CA LEU A 188 -5.84 -23.69 9.87
C LEU A 188 -4.76 -22.84 10.53
N ASN A 189 -4.94 -22.48 11.80
CA ASN A 189 -3.95 -21.73 12.57
C ASN A 189 -2.79 -22.60 13.09
N HIS A 190 -2.85 -23.94 12.94
CA HIS A 190 -1.93 -24.91 13.55
C HIS A 190 -1.90 -24.87 15.08
N GLU A 191 -3.01 -24.54 15.73
CA GLU A 191 -3.11 -24.46 17.20
C GLU A 191 -3.29 -25.84 17.86
N PHE A 192 -3.43 -26.91 17.07
CA PHE A 192 -3.42 -28.27 17.59
C PHE A 192 -2.02 -28.71 18.03
N ASP A 193 -1.95 -29.18 19.28
CA ASP A 193 -0.81 -29.95 19.76
C ASP A 193 -0.71 -31.27 18.98
N THR A 194 0.09 -31.26 17.92
CA THR A 194 0.45 -32.47 17.16
C THR A 194 1.49 -33.32 17.88
N SER A 195 1.85 -33.01 19.13
CA SER A 195 2.73 -33.84 19.93
C SER A 195 2.03 -35.15 20.30
N ILE A 196 2.75 -36.26 20.15
CA ILE A 196 2.31 -37.54 20.67
C ILE A 196 3.05 -37.73 21.99
N ASN A 197 2.33 -37.67 23.10
CA ASN A 197 2.88 -37.76 24.46
C ASN A 197 3.94 -36.66 24.78
N GLY A 198 3.72 -35.42 24.31
CA GLY A 198 4.65 -34.31 24.57
C GLY A 198 5.91 -34.34 23.70
N VAL A 199 6.00 -35.24 22.72
CA VAL A 199 7.10 -35.28 21.74
C VAL A 199 6.59 -34.79 20.40
N ALA A 200 7.16 -33.68 19.93
CA ALA A 200 6.89 -33.14 18.60
C ALA A 200 7.27 -34.17 17.51
N TYR A 201 6.46 -34.28 16.46
CA TYR A 201 6.67 -35.23 15.39
C TYR A 201 8.03 -34.98 14.68
N PRO A 202 8.94 -35.98 14.59
CA PRO A 202 10.35 -35.76 14.25
C PRO A 202 10.62 -35.27 12.81
N ASP A 203 9.67 -35.45 11.88
CA ASP A 203 9.82 -35.06 10.47
C ASP A 203 9.14 -33.73 10.11
N ARG A 204 8.45 -33.07 11.06
CA ARG A 204 7.91 -31.74 10.81
C ARG A 204 9.06 -30.75 10.97
N ILE A 205 9.71 -30.39 9.86
CA ILE A 205 10.66 -29.29 9.81
C ILE A 205 9.89 -28.03 10.22
N GLY A 206 9.95 -27.70 11.51
CA GLY A 206 9.32 -26.55 12.15
C GLY A 206 10.00 -25.24 11.80
N VAL A 207 10.29 -25.00 10.51
CA VAL A 207 10.41 -23.62 10.05
C VAL A 207 8.97 -23.14 9.95
N THR A 208 8.42 -22.68 11.07
CA THR A 208 7.23 -21.81 11.09
C THR A 208 7.61 -20.54 10.33
N LEU A 209 7.54 -20.60 9.00
CA LEU A 209 7.43 -19.39 8.21
C LEU A 209 6.21 -18.65 8.77
N PRO A 210 6.35 -17.36 9.11
CA PRO A 210 5.21 -16.58 9.60
C PRO A 210 4.11 -16.67 8.53
N LYS A 211 2.94 -17.17 8.92
CA LYS A 211 1.79 -17.26 8.03
C LYS A 211 1.26 -15.85 7.80
N PRO A 212 1.10 -15.40 6.56
CA PRO A 212 0.57 -14.06 6.27
C PRO A 212 -0.96 -14.00 6.37
N TYR A 213 -1.57 -14.92 7.11
CA TYR A 213 -3.01 -15.02 7.27
C TYR A 213 -3.36 -15.57 8.65
N ARG A 214 -4.60 -15.34 9.08
CA ARG A 214 -5.18 -15.90 10.29
C ARG A 214 -6.63 -16.31 10.04
N ALA A 215 -7.00 -17.51 10.47
CA ALA A 215 -8.38 -17.98 10.44
C ALA A 215 -9.10 -17.61 11.74
N VAL A 216 -10.39 -17.27 11.65
CA VAL A 216 -11.22 -16.85 12.78
C VAL A 216 -12.63 -17.41 12.67
N VAL A 217 -13.27 -17.60 13.82
CA VAL A 217 -14.71 -17.86 13.90
C VAL A 217 -15.44 -16.53 13.71
N LEU A 218 -16.45 -16.50 12.84
CA LEU A 218 -17.31 -15.33 12.69
C LEU A 218 -18.29 -15.22 13.86
N HIS A 219 -18.44 -14.01 14.38
CA HIS A 219 -19.45 -13.65 15.37
C HIS A 219 -20.30 -12.50 14.86
N ASN A 220 -21.44 -12.25 15.52
CA ASN A 220 -22.37 -11.20 15.13
C ASN A 220 -21.77 -9.80 15.25
N ASN A 221 -20.87 -9.60 16.22
CA ASN A 221 -20.25 -8.31 16.46
C ASN A 221 -18.89 -8.27 15.77
N TRP A 222 -18.78 -7.36 14.79
CA TRP A 222 -17.53 -7.03 14.11
C TRP A 222 -17.29 -5.54 14.26
N TYR A 223 -16.44 -5.18 15.23
CA TYR A 223 -16.02 -3.81 15.46
C TYR A 223 -14.76 -3.53 14.65
N SER A 224 -14.78 -2.46 13.87
CA SER A 224 -13.60 -1.93 13.18
C SER A 224 -13.30 -0.54 13.73
N PHE A 225 -12.09 -0.32 14.22
CA PHE A 225 -11.62 0.98 14.71
C PHE A 225 -10.60 1.55 13.73
N CYS A 226 -10.84 2.76 13.22
CA CYS A 226 -10.06 3.40 12.17
C CYS A 226 -9.07 4.33 12.82
N LEU A 227 -7.80 3.94 12.81
CA LEU A 227 -6.73 4.62 13.49
C LEU A 227 -5.89 5.34 12.43
N SER A 228 -5.81 6.66 12.53
CA SER A 228 -5.01 7.49 11.62
C SER A 228 -3.73 7.93 12.33
N PRO A 229 -2.56 7.32 12.03
CA PRO A 229 -1.31 7.73 12.65
C PRO A 229 -0.99 9.18 12.33
N THR A 230 -0.48 9.90 13.33
CA THR A 230 -0.01 11.28 13.20
C THR A 230 1.49 11.34 13.32
N ALA A 231 2.10 12.34 12.66
CA ALA A 231 3.51 12.64 12.82
C ALA A 231 3.75 13.30 14.18
N GLY A 232 4.85 12.96 14.83
CA GLY A 232 5.30 13.66 16.04
C GLY A 232 5.67 15.13 15.75
N ALA A 233 5.84 15.91 16.83
CA ALA A 233 6.11 17.34 16.76
C ALA A 233 7.54 17.71 16.27
N CYS A 234 8.42 16.73 16.03
CA CYS A 234 9.78 16.94 15.54
C CYS A 234 9.89 16.70 14.02
N VAL A 235 10.74 17.49 13.36
CA VAL A 235 10.78 17.68 11.90
C VAL A 235 11.30 16.46 11.11
N CYS A 236 11.49 15.31 11.78
CA CYS A 236 11.96 14.05 11.19
C CYS A 236 10.90 12.93 11.26
N ASP A 237 9.68 13.23 11.71
CA ASP A 237 8.81 12.22 12.30
C ASP A 237 8.00 11.42 11.27
N GLU A 238 8.12 10.09 11.41
CA GLU A 238 7.23 9.08 10.85
C GLU A 238 5.83 9.24 11.45
N CYS A 239 4.78 9.03 10.66
CA CYS A 239 3.42 8.93 11.21
C CYS A 239 3.30 7.61 11.98
N ASN A 240 3.71 7.58 13.24
CA ASN A 240 3.73 6.35 14.03
C ASN A 240 3.07 6.51 15.41
N ILE A 241 2.45 7.66 15.67
CA ILE A 241 1.79 8.00 16.93
C ILE A 241 0.28 7.97 16.75
N LEU A 242 -0.41 7.39 17.73
CA LEU A 242 -1.85 7.37 17.88
C LEU A 242 -2.22 7.88 19.28
N ASP A 243 -3.49 8.24 19.47
CA ASP A 243 -4.04 8.47 20.81
C ASP A 243 -3.84 7.21 21.67
N GLY A 244 -3.51 7.39 22.95
CA GLY A 244 -3.19 6.32 23.87
C GLY A 244 -4.38 5.37 24.05
N ILE A 245 -4.28 4.12 23.58
CA ILE A 245 -5.32 3.11 23.80
C ILE A 245 -5.05 2.45 25.14
N VAL A 246 -5.98 2.50 26.11
CA VAL A 246 -5.68 2.19 27.52
C VAL A 246 -6.34 0.92 28.06
N SER A 247 -7.58 0.62 27.67
CA SER A 247 -8.31 -0.53 28.19
C SER A 247 -9.41 -1.01 27.22
N ALA A 248 -9.95 -2.20 27.48
CA ALA A 248 -11.17 -2.69 26.88
C ALA A 248 -12.12 -3.26 27.95
N THR A 249 -13.43 -3.09 27.77
CA THR A 249 -14.44 -3.81 28.55
C THR A 249 -14.76 -5.13 27.84
N ILE A 250 -14.58 -6.25 28.54
CA ILE A 250 -14.77 -7.61 28.03
C ILE A 250 -15.55 -8.41 29.06
N GLY A 251 -16.69 -8.98 28.68
CA GLY A 251 -17.56 -9.74 29.58
C GLY A 251 -18.09 -8.93 30.77
N GLY A 252 -18.18 -7.61 30.60
CA GLY A 252 -18.55 -6.66 31.66
C GLY A 252 -17.42 -6.30 32.64
N GLU A 253 -16.20 -6.82 32.46
CA GLU A 253 -15.01 -6.46 33.24
C GLU A 253 -14.04 -5.58 32.44
N GLU A 254 -13.40 -4.62 33.10
CA GLU A 254 -12.40 -3.75 32.47
C GLU A 254 -11.02 -4.43 32.49
N VAL A 255 -10.46 -4.64 31.29
CA VAL A 255 -9.11 -5.15 31.07
C VAL A 255 -8.19 -4.00 30.70
N THR A 256 -7.35 -3.57 31.65
CA THR A 256 -6.33 -2.53 31.41
C THR A 256 -5.14 -3.10 30.66
N PHE A 257 -4.71 -2.43 29.60
CA PHE A 257 -3.54 -2.85 28.82
C PHE A 257 -2.23 -2.47 29.50
N SER A 258 -1.20 -3.29 29.23
CA SER A 258 0.16 -3.08 29.69
C SER A 258 1.15 -2.95 28.52
N GLY A 259 2.13 -2.04 28.65
CA GLY A 259 3.21 -1.87 27.65
C GLY A 259 2.79 -1.23 26.32
N ASN A 260 1.66 -0.54 26.31
CA ASN A 260 0.94 0.01 25.14
C ASN A 260 1.00 1.53 25.03
N LEU A 261 1.54 2.24 26.03
CA LEU A 261 1.72 3.69 26.00
C LEU A 261 3.18 4.05 25.69
N ASN A 262 3.39 5.23 25.11
CA ASN A 262 4.70 5.79 24.84
C ASN A 262 5.37 6.17 26.19
N PRO A 263 6.57 5.66 26.50
CA PRO A 263 7.26 5.98 27.75
C PRO A 263 7.58 7.47 27.93
N ALA A 264 7.63 8.24 26.84
CA ALA A 264 7.89 9.68 26.85
C ALA A 264 6.60 10.53 26.98
N ASP A 265 5.44 9.97 26.61
CA ASP A 265 4.14 10.64 26.65
C ASP A 265 3.02 9.60 26.85
N ASP A 266 2.41 9.56 28.04
CA ASP A 266 1.37 8.59 28.38
C ASP A 266 0.03 8.84 27.67
N GLN A 267 -0.09 9.93 26.91
CA GLN A 267 -1.25 10.22 26.07
C GLN A 267 -1.17 9.55 24.69
N GLN A 268 -0.08 8.85 24.39
CA GLN A 268 0.21 8.35 23.06
C GLN A 268 0.49 6.84 23.04
N THR A 269 0.13 6.19 21.94
CA THR A 269 0.47 4.79 21.63
C THR A 269 1.21 4.75 20.29
N PHE A 270 2.28 3.96 20.19
CA PHE A 270 2.94 3.71 18.90
C PHE A 270 2.15 2.71 18.07
N VAL A 271 2.12 2.88 16.75
CA VAL A 271 1.49 1.91 15.82
C VAL A 271 2.02 0.48 16.03
N ALA A 272 3.31 0.33 16.35
CA ALA A 272 3.92 -0.97 16.63
C ALA A 272 3.38 -1.65 17.90
N GLN A 273 2.76 -0.90 18.82
CA GLN A 273 2.14 -1.45 20.05
C GLN A 273 0.72 -1.97 19.80
N LEU A 274 0.10 -1.70 18.65
CA LEU A 274 -1.26 -2.18 18.34
C LEU A 274 -1.36 -3.70 18.30
N GLU A 275 -0.32 -4.40 17.81
CA GLU A 275 -0.30 -5.87 17.80
C GLU A 275 -0.31 -6.44 19.23
N ASN A 276 0.36 -5.76 20.17
CA ASN A 276 0.34 -6.12 21.60
C ASN A 276 -1.02 -5.81 22.26
N ILE A 277 -1.70 -4.74 21.84
CA ILE A 277 -3.07 -4.44 22.28
C ILE A 277 -4.03 -5.52 21.79
N ALA A 278 -3.98 -5.87 20.50
CA ALA A 278 -4.79 -6.93 19.92
C ALA A 278 -4.58 -8.26 20.66
N TRP A 279 -3.33 -8.62 20.95
CA TRP A 279 -3.02 -9.81 21.74
C TRP A 279 -3.62 -9.78 23.15
N GLN A 280 -3.54 -8.65 23.86
CA GLN A 280 -4.14 -8.51 25.20
C GLN A 280 -5.68 -8.60 25.19
N ILE A 281 -6.33 -8.07 24.13
CA ILE A 281 -7.79 -8.22 23.94
C ILE A 281 -8.16 -9.71 23.79
N GLU A 282 -7.39 -10.47 23.00
CA GLU A 282 -7.62 -11.91 22.83
C GLU A 282 -7.41 -12.72 24.12
N CYS A 283 -6.39 -12.37 24.90
CA CYS A 283 -6.19 -12.95 26.22
C CYS A 283 -7.39 -12.66 27.14
N GLY A 284 -7.90 -11.42 27.13
CA GLY A 284 -9.09 -11.04 27.89
C GLY A 284 -10.33 -11.86 27.50
N PHE A 285 -10.60 -12.05 26.20
CA PHE A 285 -11.71 -12.91 25.77
C PHE A 285 -11.56 -14.35 26.25
N THR A 286 -10.35 -14.90 26.15
CA THR A 286 -10.05 -16.27 26.56
C THR A 286 -10.23 -16.47 28.07
N GLU A 287 -9.83 -15.47 28.87
CA GLU A 287 -9.90 -15.53 30.34
C GLU A 287 -11.33 -15.32 30.88
N HIS A 288 -12.06 -14.32 30.37
CA HIS A 288 -13.34 -13.89 30.95
C HIS A 288 -14.57 -14.58 30.34
N ILE A 289 -14.51 -15.02 29.06
CA ILE A 289 -15.66 -15.64 28.38
C ILE A 289 -15.33 -17.08 27.96
N GLY A 290 -14.17 -17.29 27.35
CA GLY A 290 -13.69 -18.61 26.96
C GLY A 290 -12.99 -18.63 25.60
N PRO A 291 -12.45 -19.79 25.19
CA PRO A 291 -11.78 -19.93 23.90
C PRO A 291 -12.76 -19.63 22.75
N HIS A 292 -12.26 -18.99 21.69
CA HIS A 292 -13.06 -18.60 20.51
C HIS A 292 -14.18 -17.60 20.80
N ALA A 293 -14.22 -16.96 21.97
CA ALA A 293 -15.25 -15.97 22.31
C ALA A 293 -15.06 -14.65 21.55
N GLY A 294 -13.81 -14.26 21.32
CA GLY A 294 -13.49 -13.09 20.54
C GLY A 294 -12.05 -13.12 20.06
N PHE A 295 -11.78 -12.23 19.11
CA PHE A 295 -10.53 -12.19 18.37
C PHE A 295 -10.21 -10.75 18.00
N ALA A 296 -8.95 -10.36 18.06
CA ALA A 296 -8.53 -9.01 17.70
C ALA A 296 -7.31 -9.04 16.79
N PHE A 297 -7.34 -8.22 15.75
CA PHE A 297 -6.26 -8.17 14.79
C PHE A 297 -6.12 -6.80 14.18
N VAL A 298 -4.89 -6.47 13.86
CA VAL A 298 -4.54 -5.22 13.23
C VAL A 298 -4.39 -5.50 11.74
N THR A 299 -5.09 -4.74 10.92
CA THR A 299 -4.85 -4.71 9.47
C THR A 299 -4.57 -3.30 9.01
N GLY A 300 -4.13 -3.16 7.77
CA GLY A 300 -3.67 -1.86 7.28
C GLY A 300 -2.27 -1.55 7.80
N GLY A 301 -1.86 -0.31 7.63
CA GLY A 301 -0.43 -0.01 7.55
C GLY A 301 0.06 -0.39 6.16
N GLY A 302 -0.28 0.44 5.18
CA GLY A 302 0.38 0.39 3.88
C GLY A 302 1.89 0.61 4.02
N PRO A 303 2.64 0.53 2.91
CA PRO A 303 4.07 0.85 2.88
C PRO A 303 4.46 2.23 3.46
N ASP A 304 3.49 3.14 3.56
CA ASP A 304 3.69 4.46 4.15
C ASP A 304 3.32 4.43 5.65
N SER A 305 4.15 5.09 6.46
CA SER A 305 3.90 5.30 7.89
C SER A 305 2.54 5.97 8.14
N CYS A 306 2.10 6.87 7.24
CA CYS A 306 0.85 7.62 7.43
C CYS A 306 -0.41 6.91 6.93
N CYS A 307 -0.31 5.66 6.47
CA CYS A 307 -1.50 4.92 6.07
C CYS A 307 -2.38 4.60 7.29
N PRO A 308 -3.70 4.79 7.19
CA PRO A 308 -4.62 4.36 8.23
C PRO A 308 -4.43 2.87 8.55
N VAL A 309 -4.52 2.57 9.84
CA VAL A 309 -4.48 1.22 10.39
C VAL A 309 -5.87 0.93 10.94
N MET A 310 -6.34 -0.30 10.81
CA MET A 310 -7.61 -0.75 11.35
C MET A 310 -7.36 -1.81 12.42
N LEU A 311 -7.87 -1.56 13.63
CA LEU A 311 -7.99 -2.60 14.65
C LEU A 311 -9.38 -3.21 14.51
N HIS A 312 -9.43 -4.49 14.17
CA HIS A 312 -10.69 -5.24 14.10
C HIS A 312 -10.82 -6.10 15.35
N VAL A 313 -12.02 -6.09 15.93
CA VAL A 313 -12.40 -6.95 17.05
C VAL A 313 -13.68 -7.68 16.68
N VAL A 314 -13.60 -9.00 16.61
CA VAL A 314 -14.72 -9.90 16.28
C VAL A 314 -15.07 -10.68 17.52
N THR A 315 -16.29 -10.54 18.04
CA THR A 315 -16.63 -11.11 19.35
C THR A 315 -18.11 -11.49 19.45
N CYS A 316 -18.42 -12.43 20.35
CA CYS A 316 -19.79 -12.72 20.77
C CYS A 316 -20.26 -11.85 21.94
N ASP A 317 -19.42 -10.94 22.44
CA ASP A 317 -19.74 -10.00 23.50
C ASP A 317 -20.42 -8.74 22.95
N ASP A 318 -21.66 -8.50 23.37
CA ASP A 318 -22.45 -7.31 22.98
C ASP A 318 -22.01 -6.07 23.77
N ASP A 319 -21.35 -6.24 24.93
CA ASP A 319 -20.92 -5.16 25.83
C ASP A 319 -19.46 -4.74 25.59
N PHE A 320 -18.84 -5.21 24.49
CA PHE A 320 -17.45 -4.87 24.17
C PHE A 320 -17.28 -3.37 23.89
N VAL A 321 -16.37 -2.73 24.62
CA VAL A 321 -16.01 -1.32 24.42
C VAL A 321 -14.49 -1.17 24.49
N LEU A 322 -13.90 -0.56 23.45
CA LEU A 322 -12.50 -0.17 23.45
C LEU A 322 -12.36 1.28 23.95
N THR A 323 -11.39 1.53 24.83
CA THR A 323 -11.19 2.84 25.47
C THR A 323 -9.80 3.38 25.17
N ASP A 324 -9.75 4.63 24.71
CA ASP A 324 -8.53 5.44 24.61
C ASP A 324 -8.47 6.50 25.73
N VAL A 325 -7.42 7.32 25.72
CA VAL A 325 -7.24 8.43 26.68
C VAL A 325 -8.36 9.48 26.63
N ASN A 326 -9.13 9.54 25.55
CA ASN A 326 -10.27 10.44 25.36
C ASN A 326 -11.62 9.79 25.73
N GLY A 327 -11.66 8.48 25.95
CA GLY A 327 -12.83 7.72 26.39
C GLY A 327 -13.16 6.54 25.48
N ALA A 328 -14.45 6.19 25.38
CA ALA A 328 -14.89 5.11 24.51
C ALA A 328 -14.64 5.47 23.04
N MET A 329 -13.98 4.57 22.32
CA MET A 329 -13.66 4.75 20.91
C MET A 329 -14.87 4.47 20.02
N ASP A 330 -15.08 5.30 19.01
CA ASP A 330 -16.12 5.10 18.02
C ASP A 330 -15.70 4.05 16.97
N VAL A 331 -16.67 3.23 16.56
CA VAL A 331 -16.51 2.25 15.48
C VAL A 331 -16.59 2.96 14.12
N CYS A 332 -15.77 2.56 13.15
CA CYS A 332 -15.81 3.11 11.80
C CYS A 332 -17.20 2.96 11.17
N SER A 333 -17.62 3.94 10.38
CA SER A 333 -18.86 3.90 9.60
C SER A 333 -18.90 2.79 8.54
N SER A 334 -17.73 2.29 8.12
CA SER A 334 -17.58 1.17 7.18
C SER A 334 -17.54 -0.17 7.91
N ALA A 335 -18.62 -0.50 8.62
CA ALA A 335 -18.73 -1.77 9.33
C ALA A 335 -18.78 -2.94 8.33
N ILE A 336 -17.90 -3.92 8.51
CA ILE A 336 -17.99 -5.19 7.81
C ILE A 336 -19.24 -5.89 8.31
N THR A 337 -20.08 -6.37 7.39
CA THR A 337 -21.25 -7.19 7.74
C THR A 337 -20.82 -8.66 7.78
N PRO A 338 -20.62 -9.27 8.96
CA PRO A 338 -20.05 -10.62 9.06
C PRO A 338 -20.97 -11.70 8.48
N PHE A 339 -22.29 -11.46 8.45
CA PHE A 339 -23.30 -12.37 7.92
C PHE A 339 -24.16 -11.67 6.87
N PRO A 340 -23.72 -11.64 5.60
CA PRO A 340 -24.51 -11.06 4.52
C PRO A 340 -25.67 -11.99 4.13
N ASP A 341 -26.76 -11.39 3.65
CA ASP A 341 -27.89 -12.13 3.12
C ASP A 341 -27.55 -12.71 1.74
N PHE A 342 -27.72 -14.02 1.60
CA PHE A 342 -27.60 -14.68 0.31
C PHE A 342 -28.96 -14.66 -0.41
N PRO A 343 -29.01 -14.12 -1.64
CA PRO A 343 -30.25 -14.12 -2.41
C PRO A 343 -30.68 -15.57 -2.66
N ALA A 344 -31.99 -15.79 -2.61
CA ALA A 344 -32.54 -17.09 -2.87
C ALA A 344 -32.29 -17.47 -4.34
N ASN A 345 -31.64 -18.63 -4.55
CA ASN A 345 -31.33 -19.10 -5.90
C ASN A 345 -32.63 -19.54 -6.58
N VAL A 346 -33.19 -18.71 -7.46
CA VAL A 346 -34.28 -19.09 -8.37
C VAL A 346 -33.67 -19.88 -9.53
N THR A 347 -33.29 -21.13 -9.27
CA THR A 347 -32.93 -22.06 -10.34
C THR A 347 -34.14 -22.95 -10.63
N CYS A 348 -34.78 -22.65 -11.77
CA CYS A 348 -35.93 -23.29 -12.41
C CYS A 348 -37.29 -22.59 -12.20
N VAL A 349 -37.81 -22.09 -13.32
CA VAL A 349 -39.17 -21.62 -13.53
C VAL A 349 -40.10 -22.83 -13.47
N ASP A 350 -40.53 -23.20 -12.27
CA ASP A 350 -41.81 -23.87 -12.11
C ASP A 350 -42.83 -22.83 -11.67
N CYS A 351 -43.76 -22.55 -12.58
CA CYS A 351 -44.95 -21.79 -12.26
C CYS A 351 -45.61 -22.44 -11.03
N VAL A 352 -45.83 -21.63 -9.99
CA VAL A 352 -46.57 -21.93 -8.75
C VAL A 352 -45.76 -22.56 -7.59
N SER A 353 -44.92 -21.76 -6.93
CA SER A 353 -44.73 -21.79 -5.47
C SER A 353 -43.93 -20.56 -5.02
N ALA A 354 -44.16 -20.08 -3.79
CA ALA A 354 -43.61 -18.84 -3.24
C ALA A 354 -42.11 -18.65 -3.52
N ALA A 355 -41.68 -17.40 -3.70
CA ALA A 355 -40.26 -17.08 -3.84
C ALA A 355 -39.49 -17.69 -2.65
N PRO A 356 -38.39 -18.42 -2.89
CA PRO A 356 -37.60 -18.97 -1.80
C PRO A 356 -37.09 -17.83 -0.93
N ASP A 357 -37.08 -18.04 0.39
CA ASP A 357 -36.66 -17.02 1.35
C ASP A 357 -35.13 -16.78 1.24
N PRO A 358 -34.66 -15.53 1.45
CA PRO A 358 -33.24 -15.25 1.58
C PRO A 358 -32.64 -16.04 2.75
N TYR A 359 -31.37 -16.47 2.60
CA TYR A 359 -30.65 -17.20 3.63
C TYR A 359 -29.61 -16.28 4.30
N THR A 360 -29.79 -16.05 5.60
CA THR A 360 -28.79 -15.38 6.45
C THR A 360 -28.07 -16.46 7.26
N PRO A 361 -26.74 -16.60 7.13
CA PRO A 361 -26.00 -17.58 7.92
C PRO A 361 -25.94 -17.19 9.40
N ASP A 362 -25.86 -18.20 10.26
CA ASP A 362 -25.76 -18.06 11.72
C ASP A 362 -24.35 -18.37 12.26
N ASN A 363 -23.51 -19.00 11.43
CA ASN A 363 -22.14 -19.40 11.78
C ASN A 363 -21.27 -19.40 10.52
N GLY A 364 -19.99 -19.05 10.68
CA GLY A 364 -19.02 -19.12 9.60
C GLY A 364 -17.58 -19.03 10.08
N LEU A 365 -16.67 -19.28 9.15
CA LEU A 365 -15.24 -19.06 9.32
C LEU A 365 -14.81 -17.96 8.36
N ALA A 366 -13.93 -17.08 8.81
CA ALA A 366 -13.24 -16.13 7.97
C ALA A 366 -11.72 -16.36 7.99
N VAL A 367 -11.07 -16.10 6.87
CA VAL A 367 -9.62 -16.02 6.76
C VAL A 367 -9.26 -14.59 6.40
N ILE A 368 -8.45 -13.97 7.25
CA ILE A 368 -7.93 -12.62 7.07
C ILE A 368 -6.52 -12.76 6.51
N ILE A 369 -6.26 -12.12 5.39
CA ILE A 369 -4.95 -12.11 4.72
C ILE A 369 -4.33 -10.73 4.90
N ASP A 370 -3.24 -10.68 5.65
CA ASP A 370 -2.52 -9.44 5.95
C ASP A 370 -1.65 -9.01 4.76
N GLN A 371 -1.59 -7.71 4.51
CA GLN A 371 -0.79 -7.16 3.42
C GLN A 371 0.70 -7.08 3.81
N PRO A 372 1.63 -7.14 2.85
CA PRO A 372 3.05 -7.05 3.15
C PRO A 372 3.39 -5.65 3.67
N LYS A 373 4.01 -5.59 4.86
CA LYS A 373 4.65 -4.37 5.35
C LYS A 373 5.98 -4.20 4.62
N HIS A 374 6.14 -3.11 3.88
CA HIS A 374 7.39 -2.86 3.15
C HIS A 374 8.41 -2.19 4.08
N ALA A 375 9.58 -2.82 4.25
CA ALA A 375 10.65 -2.26 5.05
C ALA A 375 11.33 -1.07 4.34
N CYS A 376 11.67 -0.04 5.11
CA CYS A 376 12.51 1.04 4.64
C CYS A 376 13.99 0.71 4.85
N ASP A 377 14.64 0.25 3.78
CA ASP A 377 16.07 -0.04 3.78
C ASP A 377 16.91 1.22 3.54
N CYS A 378 18.12 1.25 4.09
CA CYS A 378 19.10 2.32 3.83
C CYS A 378 19.55 2.42 2.36
N PHE A 379 19.30 1.39 1.56
CA PHE A 379 19.61 1.36 0.14
C PHE A 379 18.37 0.95 -0.65
N VAL A 380 18.25 1.48 -1.88
CA VAL A 380 17.15 1.13 -2.76
C VAL A 380 17.17 -0.37 -3.04
N THR A 381 16.18 -1.07 -2.50
CA THR A 381 15.89 -2.45 -2.84
C THR A 381 14.87 -2.50 -3.97
N LYS A 382 14.85 -3.63 -4.70
CA LYS A 382 13.84 -3.84 -5.73
C LYS A 382 12.49 -4.02 -5.02
N PRO A 383 11.43 -3.27 -5.38
CA PRO A 383 10.12 -3.41 -4.82
C PRO A 383 9.57 -4.77 -5.20
N GLU A 384 8.61 -5.20 -4.42
CA GLU A 384 7.91 -6.43 -4.65
C GLU A 384 7.22 -6.40 -6.02
N SER A 385 7.43 -7.45 -6.82
CA SER A 385 6.75 -7.58 -8.12
C SER A 385 5.24 -7.74 -7.97
N TYR A 386 4.80 -8.16 -6.79
CA TYR A 386 3.41 -8.37 -6.45
C TYR A 386 3.18 -7.80 -5.04
N PRO A 387 2.92 -6.49 -4.89
CA PRO A 387 2.87 -5.80 -3.59
C PRO A 387 1.54 -6.03 -2.85
N ILE A 388 0.91 -7.16 -3.10
CA ILE A 388 -0.40 -7.55 -2.56
C ILE A 388 -0.34 -9.03 -2.19
N ARG A 389 -1.00 -9.38 -1.11
CA ARG A 389 -1.34 -10.77 -0.80
C ARG A 389 -2.81 -10.99 -1.02
N ASN A 390 -3.13 -12.11 -1.65
CA ASN A 390 -4.50 -12.55 -1.84
C ASN A 390 -4.59 -14.06 -1.72
N GLY A 391 -5.81 -14.56 -1.62
CA GLY A 391 -6.07 -15.98 -1.52
C GLY A 391 -7.44 -16.37 -2.01
N GLU A 392 -7.68 -17.66 -1.89
CA GLU A 392 -8.91 -18.34 -2.25
C GLU A 392 -9.21 -19.35 -1.14
N LEU A 393 -10.46 -19.35 -0.67
CA LEU A 393 -10.93 -20.25 0.35
C LEU A 393 -12.00 -21.15 -0.25
N THR A 394 -11.72 -22.44 -0.32
CA THR A 394 -12.62 -23.44 -0.89
C THR A 394 -12.92 -24.51 0.13
N PHE A 395 -14.14 -25.03 0.08
CA PHE A 395 -14.53 -26.19 0.89
C PHE A 395 -14.73 -27.39 -0.02
N ILE A 396 -14.25 -28.53 0.42
CA ILE A 396 -14.34 -29.81 -0.28
C ILE A 396 -15.16 -30.75 0.62
N LYS A 397 -16.17 -31.41 0.04
CA LYS A 397 -16.95 -32.46 0.70
C LYS A 397 -16.66 -33.79 0.03
N ASP A 398 -16.01 -34.69 0.77
CA ASP A 398 -15.57 -36.03 0.35
C ASP A 398 -14.77 -36.08 -0.97
N VAL A 399 -13.91 -37.08 -1.08
CA VAL A 399 -13.11 -37.30 -2.29
C VAL A 399 -14.03 -37.89 -3.38
N GLY A 400 -14.76 -37.04 -4.11
CA GLY A 400 -15.55 -37.44 -5.29
C GLY A 400 -16.99 -36.93 -5.38
N GLN A 401 -17.48 -36.08 -4.46
CA GLN A 401 -18.78 -35.42 -4.59
C GLN A 401 -18.63 -33.91 -4.80
N TYR A 402 -19.42 -33.36 -5.73
CA TYR A 402 -19.45 -31.92 -5.99
C TYR A 402 -20.19 -31.22 -4.84
N SER A 403 -19.39 -30.42 -4.11
CA SER A 403 -19.71 -29.31 -3.24
C SER A 403 -20.71 -29.54 -2.09
N PRO A 404 -20.31 -29.37 -0.82
CA PRO A 404 -21.27 -29.11 0.25
C PRO A 404 -22.07 -27.84 -0.09
N THR A 405 -23.31 -27.70 0.42
CA THR A 405 -24.03 -26.43 0.32
C THR A 405 -23.35 -25.40 1.21
N ILE A 406 -22.41 -24.69 0.59
CA ILE A 406 -21.59 -23.68 1.24
C ILE A 406 -21.75 -22.40 0.48
N LYS A 407 -21.89 -21.33 1.25
CA LYS A 407 -21.81 -19.98 0.76
C LYS A 407 -20.43 -19.46 1.09
N ALA A 408 -19.76 -18.93 0.09
CA ALA A 408 -18.51 -18.20 0.26
C ALA A 408 -18.74 -16.77 -0.22
N THR A 409 -18.12 -15.81 0.45
CA THR A 409 -18.15 -14.42 0.06
C THR A 409 -16.84 -13.76 0.44
N GLU A 410 -16.49 -12.72 -0.30
CA GLU A 410 -15.41 -11.82 0.08
C GLU A 410 -16.03 -10.68 0.89
N LEU A 411 -15.75 -10.65 2.20
CA LEU A 411 -16.22 -9.59 3.09
C LEU A 411 -15.47 -8.28 2.87
N LEU A 412 -14.21 -8.39 2.45
CA LEU A 412 -13.37 -7.25 2.12
C LEU A 412 -12.41 -7.61 0.98
N ALA A 413 -12.51 -6.86 -0.12
CA ALA A 413 -11.65 -7.01 -1.28
C ALA A 413 -10.27 -6.39 -1.04
N PRO A 414 -9.17 -6.98 -1.51
CA PRO A 414 -7.86 -6.39 -1.31
C PRO A 414 -7.63 -5.23 -2.27
N ILE A 415 -6.95 -4.19 -1.79
CA ILE A 415 -6.55 -3.01 -2.58
C ILE A 415 -5.04 -3.00 -2.68
N ILE A 416 -4.53 -2.82 -3.89
CA ILE A 416 -3.10 -2.76 -4.16
C ILE A 416 -2.57 -1.39 -3.68
N PRO A 417 -1.51 -1.36 -2.85
CA PRO A 417 -0.89 -0.10 -2.47
C PRO A 417 -0.20 0.54 -3.67
N GLU A 418 -0.41 1.85 -3.86
CA GLU A 418 0.17 2.63 -4.96
C GLU A 418 0.77 3.94 -4.46
N ASN A 419 1.78 4.44 -5.18
CA ASN A 419 2.48 5.71 -4.94
C ASN A 419 3.11 5.88 -3.55
N TYR A 420 3.65 4.79 -3.00
CA TYR A 420 4.42 4.82 -1.76
C TYR A 420 5.91 5.01 -2.00
N GLY A 421 6.61 5.55 -1.02
CA GLY A 421 7.95 6.10 -1.15
C GLY A 421 9.01 5.12 -1.61
N SER A 422 9.06 3.90 -1.05
CA SER A 422 10.03 2.88 -1.50
C SER A 422 9.82 2.47 -2.96
N TRP A 423 8.58 2.44 -3.44
CA TRP A 423 8.30 2.23 -4.87
C TRP A 423 8.79 3.41 -5.71
N ILE A 424 8.53 4.65 -5.30
CA ILE A 424 9.03 5.84 -6.00
C ILE A 424 10.57 5.88 -6.02
N GLN A 425 11.25 5.54 -4.92
CA GLN A 425 12.70 5.41 -4.88
C GLN A 425 13.21 4.40 -5.90
N TYR A 426 12.54 3.26 -6.03
CA TYR A 426 12.89 2.28 -7.06
C TYR A 426 12.62 2.78 -8.48
N LEU A 427 11.53 3.50 -8.72
CA LEU A 427 11.25 4.10 -10.02
C LEU A 427 12.32 5.14 -10.40
N GLU A 428 12.71 6.01 -9.47
CA GLU A 428 13.85 6.92 -9.65
C GLU A 428 15.16 6.15 -9.88
N TYR A 429 15.38 5.06 -9.17
CA TYR A 429 16.56 4.22 -9.35
C TYR A 429 16.56 3.51 -10.69
N SER A 430 15.43 2.98 -11.17
CA SER A 430 15.34 2.14 -12.38
C SER A 430 15.21 2.93 -13.69
N GLN A 431 14.91 4.23 -13.63
CA GLN A 431 14.83 5.11 -14.79
C GLN A 431 16.13 5.17 -15.62
N GLU A 432 16.03 5.43 -16.93
CA GLU A 432 17.21 5.56 -17.77
C GLU A 432 18.12 6.71 -17.30
N THR A 433 19.43 6.49 -17.34
CA THR A 433 20.43 7.54 -17.08
C THR A 433 20.51 8.50 -18.27
N GLY A 434 21.01 9.71 -18.04
CA GLY A 434 21.14 10.75 -19.07
C GLY A 434 20.04 11.82 -19.06
N GLY A 435 20.37 12.94 -19.70
CA GLY A 435 19.67 14.22 -19.55
C GLY A 435 20.28 15.10 -18.44
N ARG A 436 19.86 16.37 -18.38
CA ARG A 436 20.38 17.32 -17.39
C ARG A 436 20.05 16.87 -15.96
N GLY A 437 21.00 17.06 -15.03
CA GLY A 437 20.83 16.73 -13.61
C GLY A 437 20.85 15.22 -13.28
N ARG A 438 21.32 14.37 -14.22
CA ARG A 438 21.43 12.91 -14.06
C ARG A 438 22.82 12.37 -14.39
N ASN A 439 23.87 13.11 -14.02
CA ASN A 439 25.28 12.76 -14.27
C ASN A 439 25.80 11.73 -13.25
N TYR A 440 25.17 10.57 -13.19
CA TYR A 440 25.61 9.43 -12.39
C TYR A 440 25.80 8.20 -13.27
N ARG A 441 26.58 7.23 -12.79
CA ARG A 441 26.86 6.00 -13.54
C ARG A 441 25.61 5.13 -13.63
N ASP A 442 25.50 4.39 -14.71
CA ASP A 442 24.43 3.39 -14.91
C ASP A 442 24.53 2.22 -13.94
N VAL A 443 25.71 2.05 -13.33
CA VAL A 443 26.09 0.95 -12.45
C VAL A 443 26.40 1.43 -11.03
N ASN A 444 26.31 0.50 -10.08
CA ASN A 444 26.75 0.72 -8.70
C ASN A 444 28.20 0.24 -8.55
N ALA A 445 29.14 1.18 -8.58
CA ALA A 445 30.52 0.88 -8.24
C ALA A 445 30.67 0.90 -6.71
N ARG A 446 31.18 -0.18 -6.13
CA ARG A 446 31.43 -0.28 -4.69
C ARG A 446 32.86 0.15 -4.39
N GLN A 447 33.05 1.00 -3.38
CA GLN A 447 34.38 1.43 -2.93
C GLN A 447 34.51 1.38 -1.39
N GLY A 448 35.74 1.25 -0.90
CA GLY A 448 36.06 1.21 0.53
C GLY A 448 35.83 -0.14 1.20
N TRP A 449 36.20 -0.24 2.47
CA TRP A 449 36.18 -1.51 3.24
C TRP A 449 34.76 -2.05 3.47
N LEU A 450 33.77 -1.18 3.58
CA LEU A 450 32.35 -1.55 3.78
C LEU A 450 31.63 -1.90 2.47
N GLY A 451 32.28 -1.73 1.31
CA GLY A 451 31.67 -2.05 0.01
C GLY A 451 30.44 -1.21 -0.34
N LEU A 452 30.36 0.03 0.17
CA LEU A 452 29.24 0.93 -0.08
C LEU A 452 29.33 1.54 -1.51
N PRO A 453 28.19 1.96 -2.10
CA PRO A 453 28.18 2.66 -3.37
C PRO A 453 29.03 3.94 -3.31
N ASP A 454 29.85 4.18 -4.35
CA ASP A 454 30.64 5.41 -4.46
C ASP A 454 29.77 6.66 -4.72
N SER A 455 30.37 7.85 -4.66
CA SER A 455 29.66 9.12 -4.86
C SER A 455 29.06 9.32 -6.25
N GLN A 456 29.43 8.51 -7.25
CA GLN A 456 28.88 8.60 -8.61
C GLN A 456 27.94 7.44 -8.94
N SER A 457 27.73 6.53 -7.99
CA SER A 457 26.91 5.35 -8.19
C SER A 457 25.44 5.70 -8.31
N ARG A 458 24.73 4.90 -9.10
CA ARG A 458 23.30 5.02 -9.31
C ARG A 458 22.50 4.97 -8.02
N ALA A 459 22.78 4.02 -7.15
CA ALA A 459 22.08 3.84 -5.87
C ALA A 459 22.13 5.07 -4.95
N ARG A 460 23.16 5.92 -5.10
CA ARG A 460 23.32 7.13 -4.27
C ARG A 460 22.74 8.39 -4.92
N ASN A 461 22.69 8.46 -6.25
CA ASN A 461 22.38 9.69 -6.97
C ASN A 461 21.08 9.63 -7.78
N ALA A 462 20.58 8.44 -8.09
CA ALA A 462 19.36 8.27 -8.88
C ALA A 462 18.14 8.70 -8.07
N VAL A 463 18.05 8.29 -6.81
CA VAL A 463 17.06 8.80 -5.85
C VAL A 463 17.50 10.20 -5.44
N SER A 464 16.71 11.21 -5.82
CA SER A 464 17.02 12.59 -5.45
C SER A 464 16.36 12.97 -4.13
N HIS A 465 15.06 12.74 -4.05
CA HIS A 465 14.20 13.35 -3.04
C HIS A 465 13.13 12.40 -2.50
N ALA A 466 12.96 11.21 -3.12
CA ALA A 466 12.01 10.22 -2.62
C ALA A 466 12.43 9.70 -1.24
N THR A 467 11.53 9.83 -0.29
CA THR A 467 11.65 9.34 1.08
C THR A 467 10.81 8.07 1.19
N CYS A 468 11.37 7.00 1.75
CA CYS A 468 10.74 5.68 1.73
C CYS A 468 9.38 5.63 2.44
N ASN A 469 9.28 6.29 3.59
CA ASN A 469 8.14 6.29 4.50
C ASN A 469 7.13 7.42 4.22
N ARG A 470 7.01 7.85 2.96
CA ARG A 470 6.07 8.89 2.53
C ARG A 470 5.22 8.41 1.37
N SER A 471 4.01 8.93 1.27
CA SER A 471 3.13 8.80 0.11
C SER A 471 3.28 9.97 -0.84
N TYR A 472 2.98 9.73 -2.11
CA TYR A 472 3.16 10.70 -3.19
C TYR A 472 1.89 10.83 -4.03
N CYS A 473 1.53 12.07 -4.39
CA CYS A 473 0.72 12.36 -5.55
C CYS A 473 1.58 12.21 -6.80
N THR A 474 1.15 11.38 -7.75
CA THR A 474 1.88 11.12 -9.00
C THR A 474 1.15 11.72 -10.19
N TYR A 475 1.85 12.60 -10.92
CA TYR A 475 1.38 13.21 -12.17
C TYR A 475 2.15 12.61 -13.33
N TYR A 476 1.43 12.01 -14.28
CA TYR A 476 1.97 11.33 -15.43
C TYR A 476 1.73 12.12 -16.71
N PHE A 477 2.75 12.15 -17.57
CA PHE A 477 2.73 12.68 -18.93
C PHE A 477 3.25 11.65 -19.92
N GLY A 478 2.36 11.16 -20.79
CA GLY A 478 2.74 10.48 -22.03
C GLY A 478 2.96 11.52 -23.12
N HIS A 479 4.16 11.55 -23.69
CA HIS A 479 4.49 12.51 -24.76
C HIS A 479 5.53 11.96 -25.73
N HIS A 480 5.63 12.56 -26.91
CA HIS A 480 6.61 12.18 -27.93
C HIS A 480 7.74 13.21 -28.07
N MET A 481 8.98 12.74 -28.33
CA MET A 481 10.05 13.62 -28.79
C MET A 481 10.25 13.48 -30.31
N ASN A 482 10.21 14.62 -31.00
CA ASN A 482 10.64 14.72 -32.38
C ASN A 482 12.17 14.60 -32.46
N ARG A 483 12.68 13.43 -32.86
CA ARG A 483 14.08 13.30 -33.25
C ARG A 483 14.26 13.95 -34.62
N LYS A 484 15.16 14.92 -34.75
CA LYS A 484 15.65 15.36 -36.07
C LYS A 484 16.45 14.21 -36.68
N SER A 485 15.77 13.28 -37.32
CA SER A 485 16.39 12.26 -38.17
C SER A 485 16.71 12.89 -39.52
N THR A 486 17.93 12.73 -40.01
CA THR A 486 18.33 13.11 -41.38
C THR A 486 17.82 12.11 -42.42
N THR A 487 17.21 11.01 -42.00
CA THR A 487 16.56 10.02 -42.87
C THR A 487 15.03 10.08 -42.75
N LEU A 488 14.36 9.84 -43.90
CA LEU A 488 12.95 10.04 -44.28
C LEU A 488 11.84 9.48 -43.37
N SER A 489 12.13 9.05 -42.14
CA SER A 489 11.11 8.67 -41.17
C SER A 489 11.47 9.23 -39.79
N PRO A 490 10.73 10.20 -39.24
CA PRO A 490 10.93 10.62 -37.86
C PRO A 490 10.62 9.42 -36.94
N ALA A 491 11.66 8.88 -36.29
CA ALA A 491 11.45 7.93 -35.22
C ALA A 491 10.92 8.72 -34.00
N PHE A 492 9.64 8.53 -33.67
CA PHE A 492 9.06 9.03 -32.43
C PHE A 492 9.50 8.12 -31.29
N ASN A 493 10.23 8.69 -30.32
CA ASN A 493 10.42 8.00 -29.05
C ASN A 493 9.27 8.45 -28.14
N GLU A 494 8.47 7.48 -27.71
CA GLU A 494 7.51 7.66 -26.62
C GLU A 494 8.28 7.89 -25.31
N LEU A 495 7.92 8.96 -24.61
CA LEU A 495 8.45 9.31 -23.30
C LEU A 495 7.34 9.29 -22.29
N LYS A 496 7.68 8.69 -21.14
CA LYS A 496 6.81 8.63 -19.98
C LYS A 496 7.48 9.40 -18.86
N SER A 497 6.88 10.53 -18.52
CA SER A 497 7.40 11.44 -17.52
C SER A 497 6.48 11.46 -16.31
N PHE A 498 7.07 11.40 -15.13
CA PHE A 498 6.35 11.39 -13.86
C PHE A 498 6.89 12.47 -12.93
N VAL A 499 5.99 13.22 -12.32
CA VAL A 499 6.25 14.15 -11.23
C VAL A 499 5.62 13.57 -9.97
N HIS A 500 6.43 13.33 -8.94
CA HIS A 500 5.95 12.83 -7.65
C HIS A 500 6.10 13.94 -6.61
N ILE A 501 4.99 14.28 -5.96
CA ILE A 501 4.95 15.31 -4.90
C ILE A 501 4.48 14.63 -3.62
N PRO A 502 5.19 14.76 -2.48
CA PRO A 502 4.71 14.22 -1.21
C PRO A 502 3.28 14.68 -0.93
N SER A 503 2.42 13.76 -0.49
CA SER A 503 1.00 14.04 -0.19
C SER A 503 0.83 15.15 0.86
N THR A 504 1.80 15.31 1.75
CA THR A 504 1.82 16.33 2.80
C THR A 504 2.25 17.73 2.32
N ASP A 505 2.86 17.85 1.15
CA ASP A 505 3.37 19.13 0.60
C ASP A 505 2.25 19.90 -0.12
N THR A 506 1.26 20.36 0.65
CA THR A 506 0.02 20.97 0.12
C THR A 506 0.24 22.25 -0.70
N THR A 507 1.23 23.08 -0.35
CA THR A 507 1.59 24.28 -1.12
C THR A 507 2.21 23.90 -2.46
N THR A 508 3.08 22.89 -2.46
CA THR A 508 3.68 22.35 -3.70
C THR A 508 2.59 21.79 -4.61
N ILE A 509 1.69 20.95 -4.07
CA ILE A 509 0.56 20.36 -4.81
C ILE A 509 -0.30 21.45 -5.43
N ALA A 510 -0.81 22.40 -4.64
CA ALA A 510 -1.70 23.45 -5.15
C ALA A 510 -1.05 24.31 -6.24
N SER A 511 0.22 24.66 -6.07
CA SER A 511 0.97 25.45 -7.05
C SER A 511 1.23 24.68 -8.34
N TRP A 512 1.51 23.37 -8.22
CA TRP A 512 1.75 22.49 -9.34
C TRP A 512 0.48 22.22 -10.13
N GLU A 513 -0.65 21.92 -9.47
CA GLU A 513 -1.94 21.72 -10.12
C GLU A 513 -2.38 22.97 -10.88
N THR A 514 -2.18 24.15 -10.31
CA THR A 514 -2.45 25.43 -10.99
C THR A 514 -1.58 25.58 -12.26
N PHE A 515 -0.30 25.20 -12.20
CA PHE A 515 0.59 25.20 -13.36
C PHE A 515 0.24 24.12 -14.39
N TYR A 516 -0.10 22.92 -13.91
CA TYR A 516 -0.47 21.75 -14.68
C TYR A 516 -1.72 22.02 -15.52
N ASP A 517 -2.77 22.59 -14.92
CA ASP A 517 -3.99 22.97 -15.63
C ASP A 517 -3.73 24.05 -16.67
N ALA A 518 -2.86 25.03 -16.38
CA ALA A 518 -2.46 26.04 -17.35
C ALA A 518 -1.66 25.43 -18.53
N LEU A 519 -0.80 24.43 -18.26
CA LEU A 519 -0.07 23.67 -19.27
C LEU A 519 -1.02 22.85 -20.15
N LEU A 520 -1.99 22.15 -19.55
CA LEU A 520 -3.01 21.39 -20.27
C LEU A 520 -3.92 22.30 -21.10
N THR A 521 -4.30 23.46 -20.58
CA THR A 521 -5.10 24.46 -21.32
C THR A 521 -4.34 24.95 -22.55
N LYS A 522 -3.04 25.22 -22.40
CA LYS A 522 -2.19 25.61 -23.53
C LYS A 522 -2.06 24.47 -24.56
N SER A 523 -1.92 23.23 -24.10
CA SER A 523 -1.86 22.05 -24.98
C SER A 523 -3.18 21.80 -25.72
N SER A 524 -4.32 21.92 -25.02
CA SER A 524 -5.66 21.67 -25.56
C SER A 524 -6.22 22.78 -26.44
N GLY A 525 -5.84 24.04 -26.19
CA GLY A 525 -6.18 25.15 -27.06
C GLY A 525 -5.47 25.11 -28.42
N VAL A 526 -4.46 24.27 -28.59
CA VAL A 526 -3.59 24.25 -29.79
C VAL A 526 -3.49 22.85 -30.43
N CYS A 527 -3.55 21.75 -29.66
CA CYS A 527 -3.10 20.43 -30.09
C CYS A 527 -4.06 19.27 -29.70
N THR A 528 -4.28 18.96 -28.41
CA THR A 528 -5.10 17.80 -27.98
C THR A 528 -5.89 18.08 -26.70
N VAL A 529 -7.18 17.76 -26.64
CA VAL A 529 -8.02 17.96 -25.43
C VAL A 529 -7.63 16.94 -24.35
N LEU A 530 -7.11 17.43 -23.23
CA LEU A 530 -6.72 16.64 -22.06
C LEU A 530 -7.54 17.12 -20.85
N GLY A 531 -7.99 16.19 -20.00
CA GLY A 531 -8.77 16.52 -18.81
C GLY A 531 -7.88 16.94 -17.63
N SER A 532 -8.27 17.99 -16.92
CA SER A 532 -7.69 18.34 -15.61
C SER A 532 -8.09 17.29 -14.58
N THR A 533 -7.14 16.84 -13.77
CA THR A 533 -7.39 15.99 -12.60
C THR A 533 -6.54 16.48 -11.45
N THR A 534 -7.13 16.57 -10.27
CA THR A 534 -6.46 16.94 -9.02
C THR A 534 -6.12 15.69 -8.24
N CYS A 535 -5.04 15.73 -7.48
CA CYS A 535 -4.76 14.72 -6.47
C CYS A 535 -5.71 14.95 -5.28
N SER A 536 -6.68 14.07 -5.08
CA SER A 536 -7.43 14.02 -3.82
C SER A 536 -6.50 13.45 -2.76
N VAL A 537 -5.97 14.32 -1.90
CA VAL A 537 -5.21 13.94 -0.69
C VAL A 537 -6.17 13.72 0.46
#